data_AF-A0A848MC29-F1
#
_entry.id   AF-A0A848MC29-F1
#
_cell.length_a   1.000
_cell.length_b   1.000
_cell.length_c   1.000
_cell.angle_alpha   90.00
_cell.angle_beta   90.00
_cell.angle_gamma   90.00
#
_symmetry.space_group_name_H-M   'P 1'
#
loop_
_entity.id
_entity.type
_entity.pdbx_description
1 polymer ?
#
loop_
_entity_poly.entity_id
_entity_poly.type
_entity_poly.pdbx_seq_one_letter_code
_entity_poly.pdbx_strand_id
1 'polypeptide(L)'
;MLVTIGCSKSDESADLTFQLNETEQKAYDSLKQQLDDNALQNLDPMSVAKLYVTARYEAEHDIAYFLYTQREDHVAWTKTEDQQIPEKDRGTKEDIAAKFNHIENGHFVETSNYQGHIEYDAEPGETSGFQMIKDESGIWKVSFMPLQ
;
A
#
# COMPACT_ATOMS: atom_id res chain seq x y z
N MET A 1 36.11 34.70 17.52
CA MET A 1 36.07 33.29 17.95
C MET A 1 34.74 32.72 17.47
N LEU A 2 34.75 32.00 16.35
CA LEU A 2 33.59 31.28 15.82
C LEU A 2 33.40 29.99 16.63
N VAL A 3 32.17 29.70 17.06
CA VAL A 3 31.62 28.34 17.04
C VAL A 3 30.10 28.46 16.87
N THR A 4 29.60 28.34 15.65
CA THR A 4 28.19 27.98 15.39
C THR A 4 28.13 26.47 15.31
N ILE A 5 27.68 25.82 16.39
CA ILE A 5 27.29 24.40 16.34
C ILE A 5 25.91 24.37 15.69
N GLY A 6 25.90 24.27 14.36
CA GLY A 6 24.72 23.81 13.64
C GLY A 6 24.56 22.32 13.95
N CYS A 7 23.62 21.99 14.81
CA CYS A 7 23.17 20.61 14.95
C CYS A 7 22.41 20.24 13.68
N SER A 8 23.10 19.61 12.72
CA SER A 8 22.46 18.75 11.73
C SER A 8 21.80 17.61 12.50
N LYS A 9 20.48 17.68 12.70
CA LYS A 9 19.70 16.49 13.00
C LYS A 9 19.31 15.90 11.66
N SER A 10 19.95 14.78 11.39
CA SER A 10 19.72 13.85 10.30
C SER A 10 18.25 13.75 9.95
N ASP A 11 17.92 14.00 8.68
CA ASP A 11 16.70 13.48 8.07
C ASP A 11 16.84 11.94 8.10
N GLU A 12 16.27 11.29 9.13
CA GLU A 12 15.91 9.88 9.01
C GLU A 12 14.83 9.83 7.94
N SER A 13 15.21 9.42 6.72
CA SER A 13 14.23 8.99 5.72
C SER A 13 13.42 7.87 6.36
N ALA A 14 12.12 8.08 6.55
CA ALA A 14 11.25 7.06 7.09
C ALA A 14 11.16 5.92 6.05
N ASP A 15 11.89 4.85 6.30
CA ASP A 15 11.83 3.62 5.51
C ASP A 15 10.65 2.75 5.96
N LEU A 16 10.19 1.86 5.09
CA LEU A 16 9.21 0.84 5.47
C LEU A 16 9.78 -0.06 6.58
N THR A 17 8.95 -0.41 7.56
CA THR A 17 9.31 -1.32 8.67
C THR A 17 9.44 -2.78 8.24
N PHE A 18 9.14 -3.09 6.99
CA PHE A 18 9.15 -4.43 6.43
C PHE A 18 9.84 -4.48 5.06
N GLN A 19 10.18 -5.69 4.66
CA GLN A 19 10.59 -6.02 3.30
C GLN A 19 9.68 -7.13 2.77
N LEU A 20 9.51 -7.17 1.45
CA LEU A 20 8.78 -8.26 0.80
C LEU A 20 9.56 -9.57 0.99
N ASN A 21 8.86 -10.63 1.38
CA ASN A 21 9.44 -11.97 1.41
C ASN A 21 9.63 -12.52 -0.03
N GLU A 22 10.24 -13.69 -0.19
CA GLU A 22 10.54 -14.24 -1.52
C GLU A 22 9.30 -14.44 -2.41
N THR A 23 8.16 -14.83 -1.84
CA THR A 23 6.90 -15.03 -2.58
C THR A 23 6.31 -13.70 -3.00
N GLU A 24 6.26 -12.74 -2.07
CA GLU A 24 5.80 -11.37 -2.31
C GLU A 24 6.67 -10.68 -3.37
N GLN A 25 7.99 -10.77 -3.25
CA GLN A 25 8.92 -10.16 -4.20
C GLN A 25 8.76 -10.74 -5.61
N LYS A 26 8.61 -12.07 -5.75
CA LYS A 26 8.34 -12.71 -7.06
C LYS A 26 7.05 -12.21 -7.70
N ALA A 27 5.99 -12.08 -6.91
CA ALA A 27 4.73 -11.52 -7.38
C ALA A 27 4.90 -10.06 -7.81
N TYR A 28 5.59 -9.25 -7.00
CA TYR A 28 5.87 -7.85 -7.30
C TYR A 28 6.69 -7.66 -8.59
N ASP A 29 7.74 -8.46 -8.77
CA ASP A 29 8.57 -8.43 -9.98
C ASP A 29 7.77 -8.89 -11.21
N SER A 30 6.86 -9.86 -11.05
CA SER A 30 5.93 -10.26 -12.11
C SER A 30 5.02 -9.10 -12.51
N LEU A 31 4.49 -8.34 -11.54
CA LEU A 31 3.66 -7.16 -11.82
C LEU A 31 4.42 -6.06 -12.55
N LYS A 32 5.70 -5.84 -12.21
CA LYS A 32 6.57 -4.89 -12.93
C LYS A 32 6.76 -5.27 -14.40
N GLN A 33 6.80 -6.57 -14.70
CA GLN A 33 6.92 -7.06 -16.08
C GLN A 33 5.58 -6.99 -16.82
N GLN A 34 4.51 -7.40 -16.15
CA GLN A 34 3.17 -7.45 -16.70
C GLN A 34 2.13 -7.33 -15.58
N LEU A 35 1.23 -6.36 -15.71
CA LEU A 35 0.09 -6.17 -14.81
C LEU A 35 -0.95 -7.27 -15.06
N ASP A 36 -0.74 -8.43 -14.42
CA ASP A 36 -1.57 -9.64 -14.54
C ASP A 36 -1.97 -10.16 -13.16
N ASP A 37 -3.26 -10.44 -12.98
CA ASP A 37 -3.86 -10.94 -11.74
C ASP A 37 -3.33 -12.32 -11.36
N ASN A 38 -2.80 -13.08 -12.32
CA ASN A 38 -2.12 -14.35 -12.06
C ASN A 38 -0.97 -14.21 -11.06
N ALA A 39 -0.33 -13.04 -10.97
CA ALA A 39 0.70 -12.76 -9.97
C ALA A 39 0.17 -12.78 -8.53
N LEU A 40 -1.15 -12.64 -8.34
CA LEU A 40 -1.81 -12.48 -7.05
C LEU A 40 -2.59 -13.72 -6.59
N GLN A 41 -2.83 -14.71 -7.46
CA GLN A 41 -3.77 -15.83 -7.23
C GLN A 41 -3.48 -16.71 -6.00
N ASN A 42 -2.32 -16.60 -5.36
CA ASN A 42 -1.97 -17.34 -4.15
C ASN A 42 -1.46 -16.44 -3.01
N LEU A 43 -1.64 -15.13 -3.14
CA LEU A 43 -1.28 -14.20 -2.09
C LEU A 43 -2.43 -14.05 -1.11
N ASP A 44 -2.09 -14.04 0.17
CA ASP A 44 -3.02 -13.65 1.21
C ASP A 44 -3.24 -12.12 1.21
N PRO A 45 -4.29 -11.62 1.90
CA PRO A 45 -4.57 -10.19 1.96
C PRO A 45 -3.41 -9.33 2.47
N MET A 46 -2.64 -9.85 3.45
CA MET A 46 -1.50 -9.12 4.02
C MET A 46 -0.40 -8.94 2.99
N SER A 47 -0.10 -9.99 2.22
CA SER A 47 0.87 -9.92 1.12
C SER A 47 0.43 -8.91 0.06
N VAL A 48 -0.85 -8.91 -0.36
CA VAL A 48 -1.34 -7.92 -1.33
C VAL A 48 -1.23 -6.48 -0.79
N ALA A 49 -1.55 -6.26 0.48
CA ALA A 49 -1.41 -4.95 1.11
C ALA A 49 0.05 -4.48 1.14
N LYS A 50 1.00 -5.36 1.47
CA LYS A 50 2.43 -5.05 1.42
C LYS A 50 2.88 -4.68 0.00
N LEU A 51 2.45 -5.42 -1.02
CA LEU A 51 2.74 -5.08 -2.42
C LEU A 51 2.25 -3.67 -2.77
N TYR A 52 1.04 -3.32 -2.33
CA TYR A 52 0.48 -1.99 -2.55
C TYR A 52 1.28 -0.90 -1.84
N VAL A 53 1.64 -1.11 -0.57
CA VAL A 53 2.44 -0.14 0.19
C VAL A 53 3.82 0.04 -0.45
N THR A 54 4.47 -1.04 -0.90
CA THR A 54 5.74 -0.98 -1.64
C THR A 54 5.57 -0.24 -2.98
N ALA A 55 4.49 -0.49 -3.73
CA ALA A 55 4.21 0.24 -4.97
C ALA A 55 4.05 1.75 -4.74
N ARG A 56 3.34 2.13 -3.69
CA ARG A 56 3.19 3.54 -3.30
C ARG A 56 4.52 4.14 -2.85
N TYR A 57 5.31 3.42 -2.06
CA TYR A 57 6.61 3.87 -1.58
C TYR A 57 7.63 4.05 -2.70
N GLU A 58 7.59 3.22 -3.74
CA GLU A 58 8.48 3.33 -4.90
C GLU A 58 7.93 4.19 -6.04
N ALA A 59 6.79 4.86 -5.84
CA ALA A 59 6.09 5.66 -6.84
C ALA A 59 5.75 4.87 -8.14
N GLU A 60 5.50 3.56 -7.99
CA GLU A 60 5.11 2.65 -9.07
C GLU A 60 3.59 2.72 -9.27
N HIS A 61 3.11 3.88 -9.75
CA HIS A 61 1.68 4.24 -9.76
C HIS A 61 0.80 3.26 -10.55
N ASP A 62 1.32 2.70 -11.65
CA ASP A 62 0.59 1.70 -12.45
C ASP A 62 0.33 0.41 -11.67
N ILE A 63 1.29 -0.03 -10.83
CA ILE A 63 1.14 -1.20 -9.96
C ILE A 63 0.19 -0.86 -8.81
N ALA A 64 0.35 0.31 -8.18
CA ALA A 64 -0.54 0.74 -7.11
C ALA A 64 -2.01 0.81 -7.58
N TYR A 65 -2.25 1.37 -8.77
CA TYR A 65 -3.58 1.41 -9.38
C TYR A 65 -4.12 0.00 -9.70
N PHE A 66 -3.27 -0.88 -10.24
CA PHE A 66 -3.65 -2.27 -10.53
C PHE A 66 -4.06 -3.08 -9.29
N LEU A 67 -3.50 -2.73 -8.13
CA LEU A 67 -3.83 -3.37 -6.85
C LEU A 67 -5.12 -2.83 -6.23
N TYR A 68 -5.71 -1.73 -6.75
CA TYR A 68 -7.07 -1.35 -6.39
C TYR A 68 -8.10 -2.29 -6.98
N THR A 69 -9.18 -2.48 -6.24
CA THR A 69 -10.35 -3.22 -6.74
C THR A 69 -10.94 -2.50 -7.97
N GLN A 70 -11.21 -3.28 -9.02
CA GLN A 70 -11.92 -2.83 -10.22
C GLN A 70 -13.37 -3.31 -10.24
N ARG A 71 -13.86 -3.82 -9.11
CA ARG A 71 -15.24 -4.27 -8.93
C ARG A 71 -16.18 -3.06 -9.04
N GLU A 72 -17.16 -3.11 -9.94
CA GLU A 72 -17.96 -1.95 -10.38
C GLU A 72 -18.59 -1.13 -9.23
N ASP A 73 -19.00 -1.79 -8.14
CA ASP A 73 -19.60 -1.17 -6.95
C ASP A 73 -18.58 -0.56 -5.96
N HIS A 74 -17.28 -0.75 -6.21
CA HIS A 74 -16.18 -0.33 -5.33
C HIS A 74 -15.03 0.41 -6.07
N VAL A 75 -15.16 0.69 -7.37
CA VAL A 75 -14.18 1.49 -8.11
C VAL A 75 -14.31 2.95 -7.71
N ALA A 76 -13.20 3.56 -7.29
CA ALA A 76 -13.19 4.98 -6.95
C ALA A 76 -12.99 5.90 -8.15
N TRP A 77 -12.11 5.51 -9.08
CA TRP A 77 -11.80 6.28 -10.28
C TRP A 77 -11.21 5.40 -11.37
N THR A 78 -11.23 5.90 -12.60
CA THR A 78 -10.64 5.27 -13.78
C THR A 78 -9.12 5.45 -13.82
N LYS A 79 -8.43 4.63 -14.63
CA LYS A 79 -6.99 4.77 -14.87
C LYS A 79 -6.61 6.16 -15.41
N THR A 80 -7.45 6.74 -16.27
CA THR A 80 -7.24 8.08 -16.82
C THR A 80 -7.30 9.14 -15.72
N GLU A 81 -8.25 9.02 -14.80
CA GLU A 81 -8.37 9.93 -13.65
C GLU A 81 -7.19 9.76 -12.69
N ASP A 82 -6.75 8.51 -12.44
CA ASP A 82 -5.55 8.27 -11.63
C ASP A 82 -4.34 9.01 -12.23
N GLN A 83 -4.08 8.86 -13.53
CA GLN A 83 -2.96 9.49 -14.23
C GLN A 83 -2.98 11.03 -14.18
N GLN A 84 -4.13 11.64 -13.89
CA GLN A 84 -4.26 13.09 -13.73
C GLN A 84 -3.92 13.58 -12.31
N ILE A 85 -3.79 12.68 -11.33
CA ILE A 85 -3.39 13.03 -9.95
C ILE A 85 -1.95 13.56 -9.98
N PRO A 86 -1.72 14.83 -9.57
CA PRO A 86 -0.38 15.40 -9.51
C PRO A 86 0.51 14.65 -8.52
N GLU A 87 1.81 14.52 -8.82
CA GLU A 87 2.76 13.80 -7.95
C GLU A 87 2.75 14.30 -6.50
N LYS A 88 2.65 15.62 -6.30
CA LYS A 88 2.53 16.25 -4.98
C LYS A 88 1.33 15.79 -4.14
N ASP A 89 0.29 15.28 -4.80
CA ASP A 89 -0.96 14.82 -4.16
C ASP A 89 -0.95 13.29 -3.97
N ARG A 90 0.13 12.58 -4.35
CA ARG A 90 0.30 11.13 -4.18
C ARG A 90 0.96 10.73 -2.86
N GLY A 91 1.47 11.71 -2.11
CA GLY A 91 2.22 11.56 -0.86
C GLY A 91 3.71 11.34 -1.10
N THR A 92 4.55 11.75 -0.14
CA THR A 92 6.00 11.46 -0.18
C THR A 92 6.30 10.07 0.35
N LYS A 93 7.55 9.59 0.16
CA LYS A 93 8.00 8.32 0.75
C LYS A 93 7.80 8.30 2.26
N GLU A 94 8.09 9.42 2.91
CA GLU A 94 7.94 9.59 4.35
C GLU A 94 6.47 9.52 4.79
N ASP A 95 5.56 10.17 4.05
CA ASP A 95 4.12 10.09 4.32
C ASP A 95 3.60 8.65 4.21
N ILE A 96 4.05 7.92 3.18
CA ILE A 96 3.66 6.53 2.95
C ILE A 96 4.21 5.62 4.05
N ALA A 97 5.49 5.76 4.41
CA ALA A 97 6.09 4.96 5.48
C ALA A 97 5.44 5.22 6.84
N ALA A 98 5.13 6.49 7.16
CA ALA A 98 4.43 6.85 8.40
C ALA A 98 3.01 6.28 8.44
N LYS A 99 2.23 6.44 7.35
CA LYS A 99 0.83 6.00 7.28
C LYS A 99 0.65 4.48 7.41
N PHE A 100 1.55 3.71 6.82
CA PHE A 100 1.49 2.25 6.82
C PHE A 100 2.51 1.63 7.77
N ASN A 101 3.01 2.41 8.74
CA ASN A 101 3.91 1.92 9.77
C ASN A 101 3.28 0.72 10.48
N HIS A 102 4.08 -0.33 10.70
CA HIS A 102 3.67 -1.58 11.37
C HIS A 102 2.53 -2.37 10.72
N ILE A 103 2.13 -2.07 9.47
CA ILE A 103 1.10 -2.84 8.76
C ILE A 103 1.45 -4.33 8.67
N GLU A 104 2.74 -4.70 8.66
CA GLU A 104 3.20 -6.09 8.64
C GLU A 104 2.84 -6.88 9.91
N ASN A 105 2.56 -6.18 11.02
CA ASN A 105 2.13 -6.76 12.28
C ASN A 105 0.60 -6.79 12.41
N GLY A 106 -0.10 -6.26 11.41
CA GLY A 106 -1.55 -6.24 11.37
C GLY A 106 -2.15 -7.64 11.20
N HIS A 107 -3.46 -7.71 11.34
CA HIS A 107 -4.22 -8.93 11.13
C HIS A 107 -5.42 -8.66 10.23
N PHE A 108 -5.67 -9.60 9.32
CA PHE A 108 -6.80 -9.51 8.42
C PHE A 108 -8.09 -10.00 9.10
N VAL A 109 -9.14 -9.19 9.00
CA VAL A 109 -10.48 -9.48 9.50
C VAL A 109 -11.44 -9.51 8.31
N GLU A 110 -11.96 -10.69 7.99
CA GLU A 110 -13.01 -10.84 6.98
C GLU A 110 -14.36 -10.45 7.59
N THR A 111 -15.00 -9.42 7.03
CA THR A 111 -16.28 -8.87 7.53
C THR A 111 -17.48 -9.37 6.72
N SER A 112 -17.25 -9.82 5.48
CA SER A 112 -18.22 -10.52 4.65
C SER A 112 -17.51 -11.40 3.63
N ASN A 113 -18.26 -12.11 2.78
CA ASN A 113 -17.70 -13.00 1.75
C ASN A 113 -16.70 -12.31 0.79
N TYR A 114 -16.81 -10.98 0.65
CA TYR A 114 -16.00 -10.20 -0.29
C TYR A 114 -15.44 -8.90 0.31
N GLN A 115 -15.63 -8.65 1.60
CA GLN A 115 -15.11 -7.47 2.28
C GLN A 115 -14.30 -7.89 3.50
N GLY A 116 -13.23 -7.16 3.76
CA GLY A 116 -12.44 -7.30 4.96
C GLY A 116 -11.51 -6.11 5.12
N HIS A 117 -10.77 -6.08 6.20
CA HIS A 117 -9.79 -5.05 6.44
C HIS A 117 -8.61 -5.60 7.24
N ILE A 118 -7.47 -4.96 7.13
CA ILE A 118 -6.33 -5.21 8.00
C ILE A 118 -6.41 -4.21 9.14
N GLU A 119 -6.45 -4.70 10.37
CA GLU A 119 -6.30 -3.90 11.57
C GLU A 119 -4.83 -3.90 11.97
N TYR A 120 -4.25 -2.71 12.12
CA TYR A 120 -2.86 -2.54 12.53
C TYR A 120 -2.72 -1.26 13.35
N ASP A 121 -1.78 -1.23 14.29
CA ASP A 121 -1.53 -0.06 15.12
C ASP A 121 -0.39 0.75 14.50
N ALA A 122 -0.72 1.74 13.67
CA ALA A 122 0.26 2.64 13.06
C ALA A 122 0.95 3.52 14.11
N GLU A 123 0.18 3.91 15.13
CA GLU A 123 0.63 4.63 16.33
C GLU A 123 0.17 3.91 17.61
N PRO A 124 0.92 4.01 18.72
CA PRO A 124 0.55 3.39 19.98
C PRO A 124 -0.83 3.85 20.48
N GLY A 125 -1.80 2.93 20.49
CA GLY A 125 -3.16 3.20 20.98
C GLY A 125 -4.14 3.69 19.91
N GLU A 126 -3.72 3.78 18.64
CA GLU A 126 -4.59 4.09 17.51
C GLU A 126 -4.59 2.95 16.48
N THR A 127 -5.72 2.22 16.43
CA THR A 127 -5.92 1.16 15.45
C THR A 127 -6.34 1.75 14.11
N SER A 128 -5.50 1.54 13.12
CA SER A 128 -5.74 1.87 11.71
C SER A 128 -6.39 0.70 10.98
N GLY A 129 -7.27 1.01 10.02
CA GLY A 129 -7.95 0.05 9.19
C GLY A 129 -7.56 0.20 7.72
N PHE A 130 -7.05 -0.86 7.11
CA PHE A 130 -6.76 -0.93 5.68
C PHE A 130 -7.83 -1.77 4.98
N GLN A 131 -8.75 -1.13 4.26
CA GLN A 131 -9.89 -1.83 3.66
C GLN A 131 -9.50 -2.62 2.41
N MET A 132 -10.08 -3.80 2.26
CA MET A 132 -9.85 -4.70 1.14
C MET A 132 -11.16 -5.30 0.62
N ILE A 133 -11.23 -5.49 -0.70
CA ILE A 133 -12.37 -6.07 -1.41
C ILE A 133 -11.88 -7.28 -2.21
N LYS A 134 -12.54 -8.42 -2.04
CA LYS A 134 -12.32 -9.61 -2.87
C LYS A 134 -13.03 -9.42 -4.20
N ASP A 135 -12.28 -9.54 -5.29
CA ASP A 135 -12.84 -9.51 -6.63
C ASP A 135 -13.57 -10.83 -6.98
N GLU A 136 -14.16 -10.88 -8.17
CA GLU A 136 -14.92 -12.04 -8.66
C GLU A 136 -14.03 -13.27 -8.91
N SER A 137 -12.72 -13.07 -9.07
CA SER A 137 -11.72 -14.14 -9.21
C SER A 137 -11.23 -14.66 -7.86
N GLY A 138 -11.70 -14.10 -6.75
CA GLY A 138 -11.33 -14.50 -5.40
C GLY A 138 -10.06 -13.82 -4.86
N ILE A 139 -9.52 -12.83 -5.57
CA ILE A 139 -8.30 -12.11 -5.19
C ILE A 139 -8.68 -10.92 -4.34
N TRP A 140 -8.03 -10.78 -3.17
CA TRP A 140 -8.18 -9.58 -2.35
C TRP A 140 -7.43 -8.42 -2.98
N LYS A 141 -8.12 -7.29 -3.17
CA LYS A 141 -7.60 -6.04 -3.71
C LYS A 141 -7.84 -4.91 -2.72
N VAL A 142 -7.07 -3.83 -2.86
CA VAL A 142 -7.19 -2.65 -2.00
C VAL A 142 -8.52 -1.95 -2.29
N SER A 143 -9.33 -1.74 -1.26
CA SER A 143 -10.45 -0.80 -1.37
C SER A 143 -9.86 0.59 -1.41
N PHE A 144 -10.29 1.41 -2.35
CA PHE A 144 -9.77 2.76 -2.45
C PHE A 144 -9.92 3.52 -1.12
N MET A 145 -8.82 4.07 -0.62
CA MET A 145 -8.80 4.97 0.52
C MET A 145 -8.28 6.34 0.06
N PRO A 146 -9.09 7.41 0.09
CA PRO A 146 -8.56 8.74 -0.14
C PRO A 146 -7.46 9.03 0.89
N LEU A 147 -6.35 9.61 0.42
CA LEU A 147 -5.41 10.25 1.34
C LEU A 147 -6.19 11.39 2.00
N GLN A 148 -6.42 11.29 3.31
CA GLN A 148 -7.04 12.31 4.15
C GLN A 148 -5.95 13.20 4.72
#